data_AF-A0A843CKT4-F1
#
_entry.id   AF-A0A843CKT4-F1
#
_cell.length_a   1.000
_cell.length_b   1.000
_cell.length_c   1.000
_cell.angle_alpha   90.00
_cell.angle_beta   90.00
_cell.angle_gamma   90.00
#
_symmetry.space_group_name_H-M   'P 1'
#
loop_
_entity.id
_entity.type
_entity.pdbx_description
1 polymer ?
#
loop_
_entity_poly.entity_id
_entity_poly.type
_entity_poly.pdbx_seq_one_letter_code
_entity_poly.pdbx_strand_id
1 'polypeptide(L)' 'MASNADHGGGKPDNPYCIHCTDLNGKLLPFEKIFQGLVEQEASTRWMNKEQAEKNALLEMGKWPAWKDKVSGMVKT' A
#
# COMPACT_ATOMS: atom_id res chain seq x y z
N MET A 1 -10.69 3.08 8.69
CA MET A 1 -10.92 4.48 8.31
C MET A 1 -11.88 5.05 9.33
N ALA A 2 -11.51 6.12 10.03
CA ALA A 2 -12.24 6.65 11.19
C ALA A 2 -13.17 7.82 10.79
N SER A 3 -12.86 8.51 9.70
CA SER A 3 -13.64 9.62 9.14
C SER A 3 -13.70 9.56 7.62
N ASN A 4 -14.63 10.32 7.01
CA ASN A 4 -14.75 10.44 5.55
C ASN A 4 -13.42 10.85 4.89
N ALA A 5 -12.63 11.70 5.55
CA ALA A 5 -11.33 12.15 5.04
C ALA A 5 -10.28 11.03 4.96
N ASP A 6 -10.47 9.92 5.70
CA ASP A 6 -9.57 8.77 5.63
C ASP A 6 -9.87 7.87 4.44
N HIS A 7 -11.02 8.06 3.77
CA HIS A 7 -11.40 7.30 2.58
C HIS A 7 -10.86 7.96 1.30
N GLY A 8 -10.64 7.13 0.28
CA GLY A 8 -10.14 7.59 -1.02
C GLY A 8 -11.00 8.67 -1.65
N GLY A 9 -10.41 9.83 -1.89
CA GLY A 9 -11.12 11.02 -2.41
C GLY A 9 -12.14 11.62 -1.44
N GLY A 10 -12.06 11.31 -0.14
CA GLY A 10 -13.02 11.79 0.88
C GLY A 10 -14.39 11.10 0.81
N LYS A 11 -14.50 9.98 0.08
CA LYS A 11 -15.77 9.31 -0.24
C LYS A 11 -16.01 8.10 0.68
N PRO A 12 -17.01 8.11 1.57
CA PRO A 12 -17.20 7.06 2.58
C PRO A 12 -17.45 5.65 2.01
N ASP A 13 -17.94 5.56 0.78
CA ASP A 13 -18.18 4.33 0.05
C ASP A 13 -16.94 3.77 -0.65
N ASN A 14 -15.85 4.54 -0.72
CA ASN A 14 -14.59 4.07 -1.27
C ASN A 14 -13.96 3.05 -0.31
N PRO A 15 -13.72 1.79 -0.75
CA PRO A 15 -13.16 0.76 0.12
C PRO A 15 -11.67 0.98 0.42
N TYR A 16 -11.03 1.92 -0.27
CA TYR A 16 -9.61 2.23 -0.12
C TYR A 16 -9.41 3.48 0.74
N CYS A 17 -8.32 3.52 1.49
CA CYS A 17 -7.97 4.71 2.26
C CYS A 17 -7.39 5.82 1.36
N ILE A 18 -7.31 7.04 1.90
CA ILE A 18 -6.77 8.22 1.23
C ILE A 18 -5.33 8.03 0.70
N HIS A 19 -4.53 7.15 1.32
CA HIS A 19 -3.16 6.87 0.89
C HIS A 19 -3.08 5.89 -0.29
N CYS A 20 -4.13 5.09 -0.52
CA CYS A 20 -4.17 4.12 -1.61
C CYS A 20 -4.69 4.71 -2.92
N THR A 21 -5.24 5.92 -2.91
CA THR A 21 -5.92 6.52 -4.07
C THR A 21 -5.34 7.87 -4.47
N ASP A 22 -5.69 8.33 -5.67
CA ASP A 22 -5.55 9.74 -6.02
C ASP A 22 -6.64 10.61 -5.36
N LEU A 23 -6.61 11.91 -5.66
CA LEU A 23 -7.57 12.90 -5.15
C LEU A 23 -9.02 12.61 -5.54
N ASN A 24 -9.25 11.83 -6.61
CA ASN A 24 -10.58 11.46 -7.07
C ASN A 24 -11.08 10.15 -6.45
N GLY A 25 -10.24 9.47 -5.65
CA GLY A 25 -10.53 8.16 -5.07
C GLY A 25 -10.19 6.98 -5.98
N LYS A 26 -9.46 7.20 -7.08
CA LYS A 26 -9.02 6.10 -7.94
C LYS A 26 -7.78 5.44 -7.34
N LEU A 27 -7.82 4.11 -7.22
CA LEU A 27 -6.71 3.31 -6.73
C LEU A 27 -5.42 3.61 -7.52
N LEU A 28 -4.33 3.89 -6.80
CA LEU A 28 -3.02 4.13 -7.39
C LEU A 28 -2.41 2.82 -7.92
N PRO A 29 -1.47 2.89 -8.89
CA PRO A 29 -0.75 1.71 -9.36
C PRO A 29 0.02 1.02 -8.23
N PHE A 30 0.13 -0.31 -8.32
CA PHE A 30 0.86 -1.15 -7.36
C PHE A 30 2.26 -0.61 -7.08
N GLU A 31 3.01 -0.29 -8.14
CA GLU A 31 4.41 0.12 -8.07
C GLU A 31 4.58 1.43 -7.29
N LYS A 32 3.61 2.35 -7.42
CA LYS A 32 3.61 3.62 -6.68
C LYS A 32 3.37 3.40 -5.18
N ILE A 33 2.41 2.54 -4.84
CA ILE A 33 2.13 2.20 -3.44
C ILE A 33 3.29 1.43 -2.83
N PHE A 34 3.85 0.47 -3.57
CA PHE A 34 5.01 -0.31 -3.15
C PHE A 34 6.20 0.58 -2.85
N GLN A 35 6.58 1.47 -3.77
CA GLN A 35 7.73 2.37 -3.56
C GLN A 35 7.53 3.26 -2.32
N GLY A 36 6.36 3.88 -2.16
CA GLY A 36 6.08 4.71 -0.99
C GLY A 36 6.16 3.93 0.33
N LEU A 37 5.69 2.68 0.33
CA LEU A 37 5.77 1.81 1.49
C LEU A 37 7.20 1.37 1.79
N VAL A 38 8.01 1.08 0.77
CA VAL A 38 9.45 0.78 0.92
C VAL A 38 10.19 1.98 1.51
N GLU A 39 9.92 3.19 1.02
CA GLU A 39 10.51 4.42 1.56
C GLU A 39 10.11 4.63 3.03
N GLN A 40 8.86 4.35 3.39
CA GLN A 40 8.38 4.41 4.78
C GLN A 40 9.07 3.36 5.67
N GLU A 41 9.13 2.10 5.24
CA GLU A 41 9.81 1.03 5.97
C GLU A 41 11.30 1.33 6.15
N ALA A 42 11.97 1.79 5.10
CA ALA A 42 13.38 2.18 5.12
C ALA A 42 13.68 3.41 6.00
N SER A 43 12.68 4.26 6.27
CA SER A 43 12.82 5.39 7.19
C SER A 43 12.99 4.95 8.66
N THR A 44 12.65 3.69 8.97
CA THR A 44 12.88 3.09 10.29
C THR A 44 14.37 2.81 10.45
N ARG A 45 14.99 3.40 11.49
CA ARG A 45 16.39 3.08 11.85
C ARG A 45 16.51 1.55 11.93
N TRP A 46 17.58 0.99 11.36
CA TRP A 46 17.91 -0.45 11.33
C TRP A 46 17.39 -1.30 10.16
N MET A 47 16.67 -0.74 9.18
CA MET A 47 16.21 -1.51 8.02
C MET A 47 17.03 -1.22 6.76
N ASN A 48 17.55 -2.26 6.11
CA ASN A 48 18.14 -2.12 4.78
C ASN A 48 17.07 -2.17 3.68
N LYS A 49 17.45 -1.84 2.45
CA LYS A 49 16.51 -1.78 1.31
C LYS A 49 15.78 -3.11 1.06
N GLU A 50 16.49 -4.24 1.10
CA GLU A 50 15.91 -5.56 0.87
C GLU A 50 14.87 -5.93 1.94
N GLN A 51 15.16 -5.62 3.21
CA GLN A 51 14.23 -5.81 4.31
C GLN A 51 12.99 -4.91 4.16
N ALA A 52 13.17 -3.66 3.74
CA ALA A 52 12.08 -2.73 3.49
C ALA A 52 11.17 -3.20 2.34
N GLU A 53 11.75 -3.69 1.24
CA GLU A 53 11.03 -4.29 0.11
C GLU A 53 10.23 -5.52 0.54
N LYS A 54 10.85 -6.42 1.32
CA LYS A 54 10.17 -7.60 1.85
C LYS A 54 9.02 -7.24 2.78
N ASN A 55 9.22 -6.30 3.70
CA ASN A 55 8.18 -5.85 4.62
C ASN A 55 7.03 -5.18 3.87
N ALA A 56 7.34 -4.34 2.88
CA ALA A 56 6.34 -3.72 2.03
C ALA A 56 5.49 -4.77 1.30
N LEU A 57 6.10 -5.80 0.71
CA LEU A 57 5.36 -6.90 0.08
C LEU A 57 4.50 -7.68 1.09
N LEU A 58 5.02 -7.98 2.29
CA LEU A 58 4.27 -8.68 3.33
C LEU A 58 3.04 -7.88 3.77
N GLU A 59 3.18 -6.57 3.90
CA GLU A 59 2.06 -5.68 4.25
C GLU A 59 1.06 -5.56 3.11
N MET A 60 1.52 -5.30 1.88
CA MET A 60 0.66 -5.28 0.69
C MET A 60 -0.08 -6.61 0.45
N GLY A 61 0.53 -7.73 0.84
CA GLY A 61 -0.08 -9.05 0.77
C GLY A 61 -1.33 -9.22 1.65
N LYS A 62 -1.49 -8.38 2.68
CA LYS A 62 -2.68 -8.36 3.55
C LYS A 62 -3.83 -7.54 2.96
N TRP A 63 -3.54 -6.69 1.97
CA TRP A 63 -4.51 -5.76 1.41
C TRP A 63 -5.32 -6.42 0.29
N PRO A 64 -6.67 -6.39 0.34
CA PRO A 64 -7.51 -7.02 -0.67
C PRO A 64 -7.21 -6.60 -2.11
N ALA A 65 -6.78 -5.35 -2.31
CA ALA A 65 -6.43 -4.80 -3.62
C ALA A 65 -5.19 -5.46 -4.26
N TRP A 66 -4.28 -6.01 -3.45
CA TRP A 66 -2.94 -6.41 -3.92
C TRP A 66 -2.53 -7.83 -3.53
N LYS A 67 -3.26 -8.48 -2.62
CA LYS A 67 -2.96 -9.83 -2.11
C LYS A 67 -2.68 -10.86 -3.21
N ASP A 68 -3.44 -10.84 -4.31
CA ASP A 68 -3.32 -11.82 -5.38
C ASP A 68 -2.06 -11.57 -6.21
N LYS A 69 -1.74 -10.29 -6.48
CA LYS A 69 -0.50 -9.87 -7.16
C LYS A 69 0.73 -10.26 -6.35
N VAL A 70 0.73 -9.97 -5.05
CA VAL A 70 1.83 -10.34 -4.14
C VAL A 70 1.98 -11.86 -4.05
N SER A 71 0.86 -12.60 -3.95
CA SER A 71 0.90 -14.07 -3.93
C SER A 71 1.52 -14.67 -5.19
N GLY A 72 1.39 -14.00 -6.35
CA GLY A 72 2.08 -14.38 -7.58
C GLY A 72 3.58 -14.12 -7.58
N MET A 73 4.05 -13.12 -6.84
CA MET A 73 5.47 -12.73 -6.74
C MET A 73 6.27 -13.59 -5.76
N VAL A 74 5.62 -14.15 -4.73
CA VAL A 74 6.27 -14.99 -3.71
C VAL A 74 6.38 -16.46 -4.16
N LYS A 75 5.68 -16.85 -5.23
CA LYS A 75 5.67 -18.22 -5.77
C LYS A 75 6.78 -18.50 -6.80
N THR A 76 7.65 -17.53 -7.07
CA THR A 76 8.81 -17.63 -7.98
C THR A 76 10.10 -17.57 -7.20
#